data_AF-A0A7S4P930-F1
#
_entry.id   AF-A0A7S4P930-F1
#
_cell.length_a   1.000
_cell.length_b   1.000
_cell.length_c   1.000
_cell.angle_alpha   90.00
_cell.angle_beta   90.00
_cell.angle_gamma   90.00
#
_symmetry.space_group_name_H-M   'P 1'
#
loop_
_entity.id
_entity.type
_entity.pdbx_description
1 polymer ?
#
loop_
_entity_poly.entity_id
_entity_poly.type
_entity_poly.pdbx_seq_one_letter_code
_entity_poly.pdbx_strand_id
1 'polypeptide(L)'
;PGRLEWTTWRGRSILLDGAHNSEAAAALRSYIDSISHRYPKVHWVVGMAESKDVEGFVRILVRPCDVVEAVSVQSLPRRHTAASPDRIQKAVTAAGACCHVSATLTAALERACEDEDSLQ
;
A
#
# COMPACT_ATOMS: atom_id res chain seq x y z
N PRO A 1 -11.78 11.65 7.34
CA PRO A 1 -11.51 10.19 7.28
C PRO A 1 -10.61 9.85 6.08
N GLY A 2 -9.62 8.95 6.26
CA GLY A 2 -8.73 8.44 5.21
C GLY A 2 -7.56 9.35 4.81
N ARG A 3 -7.02 10.12 5.77
CA ARG A 3 -5.81 10.95 5.60
C ARG A 3 -4.94 10.76 6.83
N LEU A 4 -3.85 10.01 6.71
CA LEU A 4 -2.98 9.60 7.81
C LEU A 4 -3.79 9.13 9.05
N GLU A 5 -4.85 8.37 8.82
CA GLU A 5 -5.79 7.96 9.86
C GLU A 5 -5.35 6.64 10.48
N TRP A 6 -4.94 6.68 11.75
CA TRP A 6 -4.70 5.47 12.52
C TRP A 6 -6.03 4.85 12.96
N THR A 7 -6.17 3.56 12.74
CA THR A 7 -7.28 2.74 13.25
C THR A 7 -6.77 1.37 13.65
N THR A 8 -7.67 0.49 14.05
CA THR A 8 -7.35 -0.90 14.38
C THR A 8 -8.07 -1.88 13.49
N TRP A 9 -7.36 -2.95 13.13
CA TRP A 9 -7.94 -4.09 12.44
C TRP A 9 -7.43 -5.37 13.11
N ARG A 10 -8.36 -6.20 13.61
CA ARG A 10 -8.05 -7.40 14.42
C ARG A 10 -7.03 -7.15 15.54
N GLY A 11 -7.11 -6.00 16.21
CA GLY A 11 -6.23 -5.62 17.31
C GLY A 11 -4.86 -5.04 16.91
N ARG A 12 -4.55 -4.96 15.61
CA ARG A 12 -3.33 -4.33 15.09
C ARG A 12 -3.58 -2.90 14.63
N SER A 13 -2.62 -2.01 14.85
CA SER A 13 -2.69 -0.64 14.35
C SER A 13 -2.42 -0.61 12.85
N ILE A 14 -3.34 -0.01 12.09
CA ILE A 14 -3.18 0.21 10.66
C ILE A 14 -3.34 1.70 10.35
N LEU A 15 -2.63 2.18 9.33
CA LEU A 15 -2.74 3.55 8.83
C LEU A 15 -3.50 3.57 7.51
N LEU A 16 -4.57 4.35 7.45
CA LEU A 16 -5.37 4.54 6.24
C LEU A 16 -5.06 5.90 5.61
N ASP A 17 -4.72 5.89 4.32
CA ASP A 17 -4.51 7.10 3.53
C ASP A 17 -5.04 6.95 2.10
N GLY A 18 -5.68 8.00 1.58
CA GLY A 18 -6.23 8.06 0.22
C GLY A 18 -5.27 8.64 -0.84
N ALA A 19 -3.96 8.67 -0.58
CA ALA A 19 -2.93 9.12 -1.50
C ALA A 19 -3.01 8.34 -2.83
N HIS A 20 -3.04 9.09 -3.93
CA HIS A 20 -3.17 8.51 -5.27
C HIS A 20 -2.49 9.36 -6.37
N ASN A 21 -1.68 10.33 -5.96
CA ASN A 21 -0.88 11.20 -6.82
C ASN A 21 0.53 11.38 -6.22
N SER A 22 1.43 11.97 -6.98
CA SER A 22 2.85 12.08 -6.64
C SER A 22 3.10 12.90 -5.37
N GLU A 23 2.38 14.02 -5.20
CA GLU A 23 2.51 14.90 -4.03
C GLU A 23 2.03 14.21 -2.75
N ALA A 24 0.87 13.54 -2.82
CA ALA A 24 0.32 12.79 -1.70
C ALA A 24 1.19 11.57 -1.36
N ALA A 25 1.77 10.89 -2.36
CA ALA A 25 2.74 9.82 -2.14
C ALA A 25 3.96 10.31 -1.36
N ALA A 26 4.51 11.47 -1.75
CA ALA A 26 5.65 12.07 -1.08
C ALA A 26 5.32 12.46 0.36
N ALA A 27 4.15 13.07 0.59
CA ALA A 27 3.68 13.42 1.93
C ALA A 27 3.47 12.18 2.82
N LEU A 28 2.81 11.15 2.30
CA LEU A 28 2.61 9.88 3.00
C LEU A 28 3.95 9.22 3.35
N ARG A 29 4.87 9.16 2.38
CA ARG A 29 6.20 8.58 2.61
C ARG A 29 7.00 9.36 3.65
N SER A 30 7.00 10.68 3.58
CA SER A 30 7.66 11.54 4.56
C SER A 30 7.11 11.32 5.96
N TYR A 31 5.79 11.13 6.08
CA TYR A 31 5.17 10.81 7.36
C TYR A 31 5.66 9.47 7.90
N ILE A 32 5.64 8.40 7.09
CA ILE A 32 6.11 7.09 7.55
C ILE A 32 7.60 7.11 7.90
N ASP A 33 8.42 7.81 7.12
CA ASP A 33 9.85 7.99 7.41
C ASP A 33 10.06 8.66 8.77
N SER A 34 9.22 9.64 9.14
CA SER A 34 9.28 10.32 10.44
C SER A 34 9.01 9.42 11.65
N ILE A 35 8.29 8.31 11.46
CA ILE A 35 7.94 7.34 12.52
C ILE A 35 8.66 5.99 12.37
N SER A 36 9.61 5.90 11.42
CA SER A 36 10.35 4.67 11.10
C SER A 36 11.10 4.06 12.28
N HIS A 37 11.48 4.85 13.28
CA HIS A 37 12.08 4.33 14.53
C HIS A 37 11.17 3.33 15.26
N ARG A 38 9.85 3.44 15.06
CA ARG A 38 8.82 2.61 15.70
C ARG A 38 8.31 1.54 14.74
N TYR A 39 8.40 1.81 13.43
CA TYR A 39 7.93 0.95 12.36
C TYR A 39 9.04 0.84 11.29
N PRO A 40 10.11 0.06 11.54
CA PRO A 40 11.27 0.00 10.66
C PRO A 40 10.99 -0.72 9.34
N LYS A 41 9.91 -1.51 9.28
CA LYS A 41 9.42 -2.19 8.09
C LYS A 41 7.94 -1.85 7.91
N VAL A 42 7.55 -1.59 6.66
CA VAL A 42 6.18 -1.20 6.32
C VAL A 42 5.58 -2.24 5.39
N HIS A 43 4.41 -2.74 5.75
CA HIS A 43 3.58 -3.57 4.87
C HIS A 43 2.46 -2.72 4.31
N TRP A 44 2.50 -2.50 2.99
CA TRP A 44 1.53 -1.70 2.27
C TRP A 44 0.43 -2.58 1.70
N VAL A 45 -0.82 -2.14 1.82
CA VAL A 45 -1.92 -2.67 1.02
C VAL A 45 -2.35 -1.58 0.05
N VAL A 46 -2.12 -1.81 -1.25
CA VAL A 46 -2.26 -0.77 -2.28
C VAL A 46 -3.25 -1.19 -3.34
N GLY A 47 -4.24 -0.33 -3.57
CA GLY A 47 -5.10 -0.36 -4.75
C GLY A 47 -5.20 1.03 -5.35
N MET A 48 -5.17 1.11 -6.68
CA MET A 48 -5.22 2.38 -7.42
C MET A 48 -6.24 2.32 -8.55
N ALA A 49 -6.72 3.48 -8.99
CA ALA A 49 -7.49 3.59 -10.23
C ALA A 49 -6.55 3.55 -11.45
N GLU A 50 -7.01 2.98 -12.55
CA GLU A 50 -6.24 2.78 -13.80
C GLU A 50 -5.69 4.11 -14.36
N SER A 51 -6.49 5.18 -14.24
CA SER A 51 -6.14 6.51 -14.75
C SER A 51 -5.03 7.23 -13.96
N LYS A 52 -4.42 6.58 -12.96
CA LYS A 52 -3.36 7.17 -12.13
C LYS A 52 -1.99 6.71 -12.61
N ASP A 53 -0.98 7.52 -12.27
CA ASP A 53 0.43 7.19 -12.48
C ASP A 53 0.88 6.21 -11.39
N VAL A 54 0.61 4.91 -11.63
CA VAL A 54 0.95 3.82 -10.70
C VAL A 54 2.46 3.75 -10.50
N GLU A 55 3.22 3.83 -11.59
CA GLU A 55 4.66 3.68 -11.62
C GLU A 55 5.35 4.84 -10.89
N GLY A 56 4.94 6.09 -11.15
CA GLY A 56 5.44 7.26 -10.44
C GLY A 56 5.04 7.27 -8.96
N PHE A 57 3.81 6.87 -8.64
CA PHE A 57 3.35 6.76 -7.26
C PHE A 57 4.19 5.74 -6.45
N VAL A 58 4.35 4.52 -6.98
CA VAL A 58 5.13 3.45 -6.35
C VAL A 58 6.59 3.85 -6.17
N ARG A 59 7.21 4.47 -7.18
CA ARG A 59 8.60 4.93 -7.11
C ARG A 59 8.84 5.94 -5.97
N ILE A 60 7.85 6.77 -5.66
CA ILE A 60 7.95 7.75 -4.57
C ILE A 60 7.68 7.08 -3.22
N LEU A 61 6.66 6.24 -3.15
CA LEU A 61 6.13 5.69 -1.89
C LEU A 61 6.95 4.51 -1.36
N VAL A 62 7.37 3.60 -2.22
CA VAL A 62 7.89 2.29 -1.78
C VAL A 62 9.40 2.34 -1.60
N ARG A 63 9.91 1.64 -0.57
CA ARG A 63 11.34 1.41 -0.33
C ARG A 63 11.67 -0.07 -0.54
N PRO A 64 12.93 -0.43 -0.88
CA PRO A 64 13.30 -1.83 -1.13
C PRO A 64 13.03 -2.80 0.04
N CYS A 65 13.03 -2.32 1.28
CA CYS A 65 12.73 -3.13 2.47
C CYS A 65 11.23 -3.30 2.76
N ASP A 66 10.37 -2.57 2.06
CA ASP A 66 8.92 -2.67 2.23
C ASP A 66 8.37 -3.93 1.55
N VAL A 67 7.18 -4.36 1.98
CA VAL A 67 6.38 -5.39 1.30
C VAL A 67 5.06 -4.76 0.87
N VAL A 68 4.60 -5.10 -0.33
CA VAL A 68 3.35 -4.57 -0.89
C VAL A 68 2.39 -5.69 -1.25
N GLU A 69 1.17 -5.60 -0.74
CA GLU A 69 0.01 -6.37 -1.19
C GLU A 69 -0.78 -5.54 -2.20
N ALA A 70 -0.72 -5.93 -3.47
CA ALA A 70 -1.48 -5.30 -4.54
C ALA A 70 -2.91 -5.87 -4.60
N VAL A 71 -3.90 -4.98 -4.60
CA VAL A 71 -5.32 -5.34 -4.63
C VAL A 71 -6.09 -4.50 -5.65
N SER A 72 -7.17 -5.07 -6.20
CA SER A 72 -8.07 -4.34 -7.09
C SER A 72 -9.09 -3.51 -6.28
N VAL A 73 -9.29 -2.25 -6.68
CA VAL A 73 -10.24 -1.35 -6.02
C VAL A 73 -11.67 -1.69 -6.45
N GLN A 74 -12.50 -2.10 -5.49
CA GLN A 74 -13.87 -2.58 -5.76
C GLN A 74 -14.94 -1.46 -5.81
N SER A 75 -14.68 -0.30 -5.19
CA SER A 75 -15.68 0.77 -5.01
C SER A 75 -15.30 2.06 -5.76
N LEU A 76 -15.05 1.95 -7.06
CA LEU A 76 -14.83 3.11 -7.93
C LEU A 76 -16.14 3.59 -8.56
N PRO A 77 -16.31 4.90 -8.82
CA PRO A 77 -17.42 5.38 -9.63
C PRO A 77 -17.40 4.71 -11.01
N ARG A 78 -18.56 4.40 -11.59
CA ARG A 78 -18.70 3.63 -12.86
C ARG A 78 -17.82 4.10 -14.03
N ARG A 79 -17.42 5.37 -14.06
CA ARG A 79 -16.57 5.96 -15.11
C ARG A 79 -15.06 5.66 -14.93
N HIS A 80 -14.68 5.06 -13.82
CA HIS A 80 -13.30 4.73 -13.47
C HIS A 80 -13.16 3.23 -13.32
N THR A 81 -12.03 2.69 -13.77
CA THR A 81 -11.63 1.29 -13.58
C THR A 81 -10.48 1.22 -12.59
N ALA A 82 -10.34 0.09 -11.91
CA ALA A 82 -9.19 -0.19 -11.07
C ALA A 82 -7.98 -0.53 -11.94
N ALA A 83 -6.80 -0.12 -11.51
CA ALA A 83 -5.57 -0.66 -12.06
C ALA A 83 -5.49 -2.16 -11.77
N SER A 84 -5.01 -2.95 -12.73
CA SER A 84 -4.77 -4.38 -12.46
C SER A 84 -3.75 -4.54 -11.32
N PRO A 85 -3.96 -5.46 -10.37
CA PRO A 85 -2.97 -5.75 -9.33
C PRO A 85 -1.60 -6.11 -9.91
N ASP A 86 -1.57 -6.78 -11.08
CA ASP A 86 -0.33 -7.12 -11.80
C ASP A 86 0.44 -5.88 -12.26
N ARG A 87 -0.23 -4.78 -12.63
CA ARG A 87 0.44 -3.51 -12.98
C ARG A 87 1.14 -2.91 -11.76
N ILE A 88 0.46 -2.92 -10.61
CA ILE A 88 1.04 -2.47 -9.33
C ILE A 88 2.23 -3.37 -8.98
N GLN A 89 2.07 -4.69 -9.07
CA GLN A 89 3.15 -5.64 -8.78
C GLN A 89 4.38 -5.38 -9.65
N LYS A 90 4.20 -5.21 -10.98
CA LYS A 90 5.31 -4.89 -11.89
C LYS A 90 6.04 -3.60 -11.49
N ALA A 91 5.28 -2.56 -11.13
CA ALA A 91 5.85 -1.29 -10.68
C ALA A 91 6.66 -1.45 -9.37
N VAL A 92 6.16 -2.23 -8.42
CA VAL A 92 6.82 -2.48 -7.13
C VAL A 92 8.09 -3.30 -7.31
N THR A 93 8.03 -4.38 -8.10
CA THR A 93 9.21 -5.21 -8.40
C THR A 93 10.28 -4.38 -9.13
N ALA A 94 9.89 -3.49 -10.05
CA ALA A 94 10.82 -2.58 -10.72
C ALA A 94 11.45 -1.56 -9.75
N ALA A 95 10.77 -1.22 -8.65
CA ALA A 95 11.31 -0.39 -7.56
C ALA A 95 12.18 -1.18 -6.57
N GLY A 96 12.34 -2.50 -6.76
CA GLY A 96 13.22 -3.36 -5.95
C GLY A 96 12.62 -3.83 -4.63
N ALA A 97 11.30 -3.74 -4.45
CA ALA A 97 10.60 -4.21 -3.25
C ALA A 97 9.81 -5.50 -3.52
N CYS A 98 9.45 -6.22 -2.45
CA CYS A 98 8.63 -7.43 -2.55
C CYS A 98 7.17 -7.07 -2.81
N CYS A 99 6.50 -7.79 -3.71
CA CYS A 99 5.07 -7.60 -3.95
C CYS A 99 4.30 -8.90 -4.17
N HIS A 100 3.19 -9.03 -3.45
CA HIS A 100 2.21 -10.08 -3.59
C HIS A 100 0.92 -9.51 -4.19
N VAL A 101 0.19 -10.35 -4.93
CA VAL A 101 -1.14 -10.01 -5.44
C VAL A 101 -2.18 -10.75 -4.61
N SER A 102 -3.10 -9.99 -4.03
CA SER A 102 -4.16 -10.52 -3.18
C SER A 102 -5.53 -10.37 -3.86
N ALA A 103 -6.34 -11.43 -3.80
CA ALA A 103 -7.64 -11.46 -4.46
C ALA A 103 -8.65 -10.48 -3.84
N THR A 104 -8.53 -10.20 -2.53
CA THR A 104 -9.42 -9.29 -1.81
C THR A 104 -8.65 -8.40 -0.84
N LEU A 105 -9.25 -7.26 -0.46
CA LEU A 105 -8.68 -6.37 0.55
C LEU A 105 -8.49 -7.08 1.90
N THR A 106 -9.44 -7.93 2.29
CA THR A 106 -9.35 -8.70 3.54
C THR A 106 -8.17 -9.67 3.51
N ALA A 107 -7.98 -10.41 2.41
CA ALA A 107 -6.85 -11.33 2.27
C ALA A 107 -5.49 -10.61 2.31
N ALA A 108 -5.41 -9.42 1.69
CA ALA A 108 -4.22 -8.57 1.78
C ALA A 108 -3.93 -8.11 3.21
N LEU A 109 -4.96 -7.69 3.95
CA LEU A 109 -4.82 -7.30 5.35
C LEU A 109 -4.41 -8.48 6.24
N GLU A 110 -4.97 -9.68 6.01
CA GLU A 110 -4.58 -10.92 6.71
C GLU A 110 -3.08 -11.20 6.52
N ARG A 111 -2.62 -11.25 5.26
CA ARG A 111 -1.20 -11.49 4.94
C ARG A 111 -0.28 -10.41 5.51
N ALA A 112 -0.65 -9.14 5.36
CA ALA A 112 0.12 -8.02 5.88
C ALA A 112 0.33 -8.10 7.41
N CYS A 113 -0.60 -8.73 8.12
CA CYS A 113 -0.57 -8.92 9.56
C CYS A 113 0.08 -10.23 10.03
N GLU A 114 0.09 -11.29 9.20
CA GLU A 114 0.69 -12.59 9.52
C GLU A 114 2.23 -12.58 9.45
N ASP A 115 2.80 -11.78 8.55
CA ASP A 115 4.25 -11.68 8.38
C ASP A 115 4.97 -11.06 9.60
N GLU A 116 4.25 -10.38 10.50
CA GLU A 116 4.79 -9.92 11.79
C GLU A 116 4.87 -11.04 12.84
N ASP A 117 3.94 -12.01 12.83
CA ASP A 117 3.90 -13.11 13.81
C ASP A 117 4.93 -14.20 13.52
N SER A 118 5.43 -14.27 12.28
CA SER A 118 6.47 -15.23 11.87
C SER A 118 7.87 -14.89 12.41
N LEU A 119 8.01 -13.76 13.11
CA LEU A 119 9.24 -13.25 13.69
C LEU A 119 9.24 -13.24 15.23
N GLN A 120 8.24 -13.87 15.86
CA GLN A 120 8.22 -14.16 17.31
C GLN A 120 8.51 -15.65 17.56
#